data_AF-A0A2E4QHR5-F1
#
_entry.id   AF-A0A2E4QHR5-F1
#
_cell.length_a   1.000
_cell.length_b   1.000
_cell.length_c   1.000
_cell.angle_alpha   90.00
_cell.angle_beta   90.00
_cell.angle_gamma   90.00
#
_symmetry.space_group_name_H-M   'P 1'
#
loop_
_entity.id
_entity.type
_entity.pdbx_description
1 polymer ?
#
loop_
_entity_poly.entity_id
_entity_poly.type
_entity_poly.pdbx_seq_one_letter_code
_entity_poly.pdbx_strand_id
1 'polypeptide(L)'
;MGYSAIWIGVISTIGQLVAWAWLYKFIQKEGNERGLRSLSSLVAEKAGAPEAKLAAVLSVFFLSIYAAAQLTAGGKALFVMLGWPELVGILIGFVLVVAYCYAGGIRASIWTDAAQSCVMIVGSVILCWVALGNVGGFSGMHDQLESQGATLVNFLPTDISLGISLYLLAFFLGGLGVAGQPQVVSRVMTLKSDEDRKKAMIWFFVWQTPFIGLMFVVGLASRVLFTDGNFDAELGLPALAMDTLPALGVGMILASIFAATMSTADSQVLACTAAITDDIKPEWRENHKTTKKVTLYVAAAATMISIGGLYVPGGDSVFALVVLAVYGLGGIFVPLLIIRWMGYKPDSFHSIAMMISAFTGVIVWTLLGLGEDVFPSVPGIGAAFAAHVIMCAIRDDSASNPFGRFEISQDSRRQFATVGVIALCFVAVAEGAYAAYGPDSDDDLNANKVAMYQIDGNYSLLEIGSGTELISDSTQITASSDAVELSGLNIVGFQITTSHVDNEQPCNFLANTEDDEVAYSGGIGDLIVANSGTQQNLESIEYWIESDLIGNTTNGSASSITASLDGGDSGIGNYDFTIDVVVNSGGSPICQNGDSDESVDWTISLVSLEYTLTEIKS
;
A
#
# COMPACT_ATOMS: atom_id res chain seq x y z
N MET A 1 -1.30 3.08 -0.70
CA MET A 1 -2.32 3.75 -1.55
C MET A 1 -2.49 5.20 -1.11
N GLY A 2 -2.72 6.12 -2.03
CA GLY A 2 -3.01 7.52 -1.76
C GLY A 2 -4.46 7.88 -2.07
N TYR A 3 -4.71 8.95 -2.84
CA TYR A 3 -6.04 9.44 -3.19
C TYR A 3 -6.92 8.41 -3.92
N SER A 4 -6.31 7.52 -4.69
CA SER A 4 -6.99 6.41 -5.37
C SER A 4 -7.81 5.49 -4.45
N ALA A 5 -7.47 5.42 -3.15
CA ALA A 5 -8.26 4.65 -2.18
C ALA A 5 -9.69 5.20 -1.97
N ILE A 6 -10.01 6.42 -2.45
CA ILE A 6 -11.38 6.96 -2.40
C ILE A 6 -12.37 6.08 -3.18
N TRP A 7 -11.93 5.45 -4.27
CA TRP A 7 -12.77 4.57 -5.09
C TRP A 7 -13.28 3.37 -4.31
N ILE A 8 -12.48 2.86 -3.37
CA ILE A 8 -12.87 1.77 -2.47
C ILE A 8 -14.13 2.19 -1.69
N GLY A 9 -14.09 3.36 -1.06
CA GLY A 9 -15.19 3.88 -0.27
C GLY A 9 -16.43 4.20 -1.11
N VAL A 10 -16.26 4.95 -2.20
CA VAL A 10 -17.38 5.42 -3.04
C VAL A 10 -18.10 4.26 -3.71
N ILE A 11 -17.36 3.38 -4.39
CA ILE A 11 -17.96 2.31 -5.19
C ILE A 11 -18.55 1.22 -4.30
N SER A 12 -17.91 0.90 -3.17
CA SER A 12 -18.49 -0.01 -2.18
C SER A 12 -19.78 0.57 -1.57
N THR A 13 -19.83 1.89 -1.32
CA THR A 13 -21.04 2.56 -0.82
C THR A 13 -22.19 2.47 -1.83
N ILE A 14 -21.90 2.61 -3.13
CA ILE A 14 -22.90 2.41 -4.19
C ILE A 14 -23.40 0.96 -4.20
N GLY A 15 -22.51 -0.03 -4.08
CA GLY A 15 -22.89 -1.45 -3.95
C GLY A 15 -23.80 -1.71 -2.75
N GLN A 16 -23.49 -1.12 -1.60
CA GLN A 16 -24.33 -1.19 -0.39
C GLN A 16 -25.69 -0.52 -0.57
N LEU A 17 -25.76 0.60 -1.31
CA LEU A 17 -27.01 1.28 -1.62
C LEU A 17 -27.92 0.40 -2.47
N VAL A 18 -27.36 -0.28 -3.47
CA VAL A 18 -28.09 -1.26 -4.30
C VAL A 18 -28.57 -2.44 -3.45
N ALA A 19 -27.72 -2.97 -2.55
CA ALA A 19 -28.12 -3.98 -1.59
C ALA A 19 -29.31 -3.54 -0.73
N TRP A 20 -29.28 -2.32 -0.18
CA TRP A 20 -30.38 -1.73 0.58
C TRP A 20 -31.64 -1.51 -0.25
N ALA A 21 -31.52 -1.07 -1.49
CA ALA A 21 -32.68 -0.87 -2.33
C ALA A 21 -33.41 -2.19 -2.64
N TRP A 22 -32.68 -3.27 -2.92
CA TRP A 22 -33.24 -4.51 -3.47
C TRP A 22 -33.10 -5.73 -2.57
N LEU A 23 -31.87 -6.10 -2.20
CA LEU A 23 -31.61 -7.35 -1.47
C LEU A 23 -32.14 -7.29 -0.05
N TYR A 24 -31.89 -6.22 0.72
CA TYR A 24 -32.40 -6.11 2.08
C TYR A 24 -33.92 -6.01 2.15
N LYS A 25 -34.57 -5.46 1.12
CA LYS A 25 -36.04 -5.51 1.00
C LYS A 25 -36.55 -6.94 0.86
N PHE A 26 -35.88 -7.74 0.03
CA PHE A 26 -36.20 -9.16 -0.15
C PHE A 26 -35.95 -9.98 1.11
N ILE A 27 -34.77 -9.82 1.70
CA ILE A 27 -34.35 -10.49 2.94
C ILE A 27 -35.34 -10.21 4.08
N GLN A 28 -35.73 -8.94 4.27
CA GLN A 28 -36.68 -8.55 5.31
C GLN A 28 -38.07 -9.18 5.09
N LYS A 29 -38.54 -9.19 3.84
CA LYS A 29 -39.85 -9.75 3.49
C LYS A 29 -39.89 -11.27 3.72
N GLU A 30 -38.94 -11.99 3.13
CA GLU A 30 -38.82 -13.45 3.28
C GLU A 30 -38.56 -13.86 4.74
N GLY A 31 -37.72 -13.11 5.45
CA GLY A 31 -37.44 -13.35 6.87
C GLY A 31 -38.70 -13.29 7.73
N ASN A 32 -39.56 -12.29 7.50
CA ASN A 32 -40.83 -12.14 8.22
C ASN A 32 -41.89 -13.18 7.80
N GLU A 33 -42.04 -13.42 6.49
CA GLU A 33 -43.05 -14.36 5.97
C GLU A 33 -42.77 -15.80 6.42
N ARG A 34 -41.49 -16.17 6.55
CA ARG A 34 -41.05 -17.52 6.92
C ARG A 34 -40.63 -17.65 8.39
N GLY A 35 -40.62 -16.55 9.16
CA GLY A 35 -40.23 -16.53 10.57
C GLY A 35 -38.78 -16.95 10.82
N LEU A 36 -37.87 -16.58 9.92
CA LEU A 36 -36.46 -17.00 9.94
C LEU A 36 -35.61 -16.10 10.83
N ARG A 37 -34.52 -16.67 11.38
CA ARG A 37 -33.58 -15.96 12.27
C ARG A 37 -32.14 -15.97 11.77
N SER A 38 -31.82 -16.80 10.77
CA SER A 38 -30.47 -16.95 10.23
C SER A 38 -30.47 -16.82 8.70
N LEU A 39 -29.37 -16.30 8.15
CA LEU A 39 -29.15 -16.24 6.71
C LEU A 39 -29.07 -17.64 6.07
N SER A 40 -28.47 -18.60 6.79
CA SER A 40 -28.38 -20.01 6.40
C SER A 40 -29.76 -20.64 6.16
N SER A 41 -30.77 -20.29 6.96
CA SER A 41 -32.15 -20.70 6.72
C SER A 41 -32.80 -19.98 5.54
N LEU A 42 -32.41 -18.73 5.26
CA LEU A 42 -32.96 -17.94 4.15
C LEU A 42 -32.60 -18.52 2.79
N VAL A 43 -31.43 -19.17 2.67
CA VAL A 43 -30.97 -19.83 1.44
C VAL A 43 -31.49 -21.25 1.26
N ALA A 44 -32.17 -21.82 2.27
CA ALA A 44 -32.86 -23.10 2.18
C ALA A 44 -34.38 -22.91 1.98
N GLU A 45 -35.12 -23.94 1.59
CA GLU A 45 -36.59 -23.90 1.66
C GLU A 45 -37.12 -24.33 3.04
N LYS A 46 -36.49 -25.34 3.63
CA LYS A 46 -36.84 -25.88 4.95
C LYS A 46 -35.67 -25.70 5.91
N ALA A 47 -35.97 -25.31 7.15
CA ALA A 47 -34.97 -25.24 8.21
C ALA A 47 -34.32 -26.62 8.42
N GLY A 48 -32.99 -26.65 8.54
CA GLY A 48 -32.21 -27.88 8.71
C GLY A 48 -32.01 -28.73 7.44
N ALA A 49 -32.41 -28.23 6.27
CA ALA A 49 -32.10 -28.88 4.99
C ALA A 49 -30.58 -28.96 4.72
N PRO A 50 -30.11 -29.88 3.86
CA PRO A 50 -28.67 -30.05 3.58
C PRO A 50 -27.97 -28.74 3.16
N GLU A 51 -28.63 -27.92 2.36
CA GLU A 51 -28.12 -26.62 1.92
C GLU A 51 -28.05 -25.60 3.07
N ALA A 52 -29.02 -25.59 3.99
CA ALA A 52 -29.00 -24.75 5.20
C ALA A 52 -27.84 -25.14 6.12
N LYS A 53 -27.58 -26.45 6.26
CA LYS A 53 -26.46 -26.95 7.07
C LYS A 53 -25.11 -26.56 6.47
N LEU A 54 -24.94 -26.71 5.16
CA LEU A 54 -23.71 -26.27 4.48
C LEU A 54 -23.52 -24.75 4.62
N ALA A 55 -24.57 -23.97 4.37
CA ALA A 55 -24.56 -22.53 4.57
C ALA A 55 -24.17 -22.14 6.01
N ALA A 56 -24.69 -22.85 7.02
CA ALA A 56 -24.35 -22.61 8.41
C ALA A 56 -22.89 -22.94 8.72
N VAL A 57 -22.35 -24.06 8.20
CA VAL A 57 -20.94 -24.43 8.37
C VAL A 57 -20.02 -23.40 7.72
N LEU A 58 -20.31 -22.98 6.49
CA LEU A 58 -19.54 -21.95 5.79
C LEU A 58 -19.63 -20.59 6.51
N SER A 59 -20.81 -20.25 7.01
CA SER A 59 -21.01 -19.04 7.83
C SER A 59 -20.14 -19.05 9.08
N VAL A 60 -20.18 -20.15 9.85
CA VAL A 60 -19.38 -20.32 11.06
C VAL A 60 -17.89 -20.24 10.76
N PHE A 61 -17.44 -20.86 9.67
CA PHE A 61 -16.04 -20.83 9.24
C PHE A 61 -15.54 -19.40 9.02
N PHE A 62 -16.17 -18.65 8.10
CA PHE A 62 -15.71 -17.28 7.79
C PHE A 62 -15.96 -16.29 8.92
N LEU A 63 -17.08 -16.38 9.64
CA LEU A 63 -17.34 -15.48 10.76
C LEU A 63 -16.43 -15.72 11.96
N SER A 64 -15.94 -16.94 12.17
CA SER A 64 -14.93 -17.22 13.21
C SER A 64 -13.58 -16.62 12.84
N ILE A 65 -13.19 -16.66 11.56
CA ILE A 65 -12.00 -15.95 11.05
C ILE A 65 -12.16 -14.44 11.23
N TYR A 66 -13.33 -13.90 10.89
CA TYR A 66 -13.60 -12.48 11.05
C TYR A 66 -13.55 -12.06 12.53
N ALA A 67 -14.14 -12.85 13.43
CA ALA A 67 -14.07 -12.61 14.88
C ALA A 67 -12.65 -12.69 15.41
N ALA A 68 -11.84 -13.63 14.90
CA ALA A 68 -10.42 -13.71 15.22
C ALA A 68 -9.69 -12.42 14.82
N ALA A 69 -9.94 -11.90 13.62
CA ALA A 69 -9.34 -10.65 13.15
C ALA A 69 -9.69 -9.45 14.06
N GLN A 70 -10.92 -9.38 14.56
CA GLN A 70 -11.32 -8.33 15.51
C GLN A 70 -10.58 -8.43 16.85
N LEU A 71 -10.38 -9.64 17.36
CA LEU A 71 -9.61 -9.86 18.59
C LEU A 71 -8.13 -9.49 18.39
N THR A 72 -7.54 -9.85 17.24
CA THR A 72 -6.16 -9.48 16.88
C THR A 72 -6.01 -7.96 16.78
N ALA A 73 -6.96 -7.26 16.16
CA ALA A 73 -6.96 -5.79 16.07
C ALA A 73 -6.97 -5.12 17.46
N GLY A 74 -7.78 -5.64 18.39
CA GLY A 74 -7.79 -5.18 19.78
C GLY A 74 -6.46 -5.47 20.51
N GLY A 75 -5.82 -6.61 20.19
CA GLY A 75 -4.48 -6.99 20.65
C GLY A 75 -3.40 -6.01 20.21
N LYS A 76 -3.32 -5.74 18.89
CA LYS A 76 -2.39 -4.79 18.29
C LYS A 76 -2.55 -3.38 18.86
N ALA A 77 -3.79 -2.92 19.08
CA ALA A 77 -4.05 -1.63 19.71
C ALA A 77 -3.50 -1.55 21.15
N LEU A 78 -3.65 -2.60 21.96
CA LEU A 78 -3.07 -2.66 23.30
C LEU A 78 -1.55 -2.68 23.29
N PHE A 79 -0.97 -3.38 22.33
CA PHE A 79 0.46 -3.45 22.14
C PHE A 79 1.04 -2.06 21.87
N VAL A 80 0.50 -1.33 20.90
CA VAL A 80 1.00 0.02 20.55
C VAL A 80 0.76 1.02 21.67
N MET A 81 -0.44 1.03 22.28
CA MET A 81 -0.83 2.12 23.18
C MET A 81 -0.38 1.91 24.63
N LEU A 82 -0.23 0.66 25.08
CA LEU A 82 0.15 0.33 26.47
C LEU A 82 1.45 -0.47 26.58
N GLY A 83 2.05 -0.91 25.47
CA GLY A 83 3.22 -1.79 25.48
C GLY A 83 2.93 -3.20 25.99
N TRP A 84 1.66 -3.62 26.01
CA TRP A 84 1.26 -4.93 26.52
C TRP A 84 1.40 -6.00 25.44
N PRO A 85 1.77 -7.25 25.78
CA PRO A 85 1.81 -8.32 24.79
C PRO A 85 0.46 -8.48 24.08
N GLU A 86 0.44 -8.62 22.76
CA GLU A 86 -0.80 -8.74 21.96
C GLU A 86 -1.72 -9.85 22.46
N LEU A 87 -1.14 -10.96 22.93
CA LEU A 87 -1.85 -12.06 23.56
C LEU A 87 -2.74 -11.60 24.73
N VAL A 88 -2.27 -10.66 25.56
CA VAL A 88 -3.05 -10.12 26.68
C VAL A 88 -4.25 -9.36 26.15
N GLY A 89 -4.08 -8.56 25.09
CA GLY A 89 -5.19 -7.82 24.49
C GLY A 89 -6.23 -8.73 23.83
N ILE A 90 -5.79 -9.81 23.16
CA ILE A 90 -6.69 -10.85 22.62
C ILE A 90 -7.51 -11.52 23.74
N LEU A 91 -6.87 -11.85 24.87
CA LEU A 91 -7.55 -12.48 26.01
C LEU A 91 -8.54 -11.52 26.69
N ILE A 92 -8.20 -10.23 26.80
CA ILE A 92 -9.14 -9.20 27.27
C ILE A 92 -10.34 -9.12 26.33
N GLY A 93 -10.08 -9.09 25.02
CA GLY A 93 -11.13 -9.10 24.01
C GLY A 93 -12.07 -10.30 24.13
N PHE A 94 -11.51 -11.51 24.32
CA PHE A 94 -12.29 -12.72 24.58
C PHE A 94 -13.20 -12.58 25.80
N VAL A 95 -12.66 -12.10 26.93
CA VAL A 95 -13.44 -11.91 28.16
C VAL A 95 -14.58 -10.91 27.95
N LEU A 96 -14.32 -9.80 27.25
CA LEU A 96 -15.33 -8.79 26.95
C LEU A 96 -16.43 -9.35 26.03
N VAL A 97 -16.06 -9.98 24.92
CA VAL A 97 -17.02 -10.59 23.97
C VAL A 97 -17.89 -11.62 24.70
N VAL A 98 -17.29 -12.52 25.49
CA VAL A 98 -18.04 -13.50 26.26
C VAL A 98 -18.97 -12.80 27.24
N ALA A 99 -18.50 -11.83 28.03
CA ALA A 99 -19.32 -11.13 29.00
C ALA A 99 -20.58 -10.51 28.37
N TYR A 100 -20.44 -9.85 27.22
CA TYR A 100 -21.55 -9.22 26.51
C TYR A 100 -22.50 -10.24 25.89
N CYS A 101 -21.98 -11.23 25.16
CA CYS A 101 -22.81 -12.24 24.51
C CYS A 101 -23.57 -13.09 25.54
N TYR A 102 -22.98 -13.39 26.71
CA TYR A 102 -23.61 -14.20 27.76
C TYR A 102 -24.70 -13.45 28.52
N ALA A 103 -24.55 -12.14 28.68
CA ALA A 103 -25.45 -11.31 29.49
C ALA A 103 -26.75 -10.95 28.75
N GLY A 104 -26.72 -10.69 27.44
CA GLY A 104 -27.82 -9.95 26.82
C GLY A 104 -28.32 -10.39 25.44
N GLY A 105 -27.63 -11.32 24.77
CA GLY A 105 -28.03 -11.80 23.43
C GLY A 105 -28.18 -10.67 22.39
N ILE A 106 -28.91 -10.93 21.31
CA ILE A 106 -29.00 -9.98 20.17
C ILE A 106 -29.59 -8.61 20.54
N ARG A 107 -30.55 -8.54 21.48
CA ARG A 107 -31.18 -7.26 21.85
C ARG A 107 -30.23 -6.36 22.62
N ALA A 108 -29.46 -6.91 23.56
CA ALA A 108 -28.50 -6.11 24.31
C ALA A 108 -27.36 -5.66 23.42
N SER A 109 -26.86 -6.55 22.55
CA SER A 109 -25.83 -6.24 21.54
C SER A 109 -26.25 -5.05 20.67
N ILE A 110 -27.50 -5.00 20.19
CA ILE A 110 -28.00 -3.85 19.41
C ILE A 110 -27.92 -2.53 20.18
N TRP A 111 -28.22 -2.53 21.49
CA TRP A 111 -28.16 -1.31 22.30
C TRP A 111 -26.73 -0.90 22.64
N THR A 112 -25.84 -1.86 22.91
CA THR A 112 -24.42 -1.58 23.15
C THR A 112 -23.75 -1.04 21.90
N ASP A 113 -24.05 -1.60 20.74
CA ASP A 113 -23.54 -1.13 19.46
C ASP A 113 -23.96 0.30 19.14
N ALA A 114 -25.23 0.64 19.39
CA ALA A 114 -25.73 1.99 19.18
C ALA A 114 -25.04 3.03 20.10
N ALA A 115 -24.67 2.63 21.31
CA ALA A 115 -23.88 3.48 22.20
C ALA A 115 -22.40 3.56 21.76
N GLN A 116 -21.83 2.44 21.32
CA GLN A 116 -20.44 2.32 20.87
C GLN A 116 -20.19 3.08 19.56
N SER A 117 -21.15 3.12 18.64
CA SER A 117 -21.03 3.87 17.39
C SER A 117 -20.85 5.38 17.64
N CYS A 118 -21.50 5.92 18.68
CA CYS A 118 -21.32 7.30 19.11
C CYS A 118 -19.87 7.57 19.54
N VAL A 119 -19.29 6.66 20.34
CA VAL A 119 -17.89 6.77 20.79
C VAL A 119 -16.94 6.67 19.60
N MET A 120 -17.23 5.78 18.64
CA MET A 120 -16.46 5.63 17.41
C MET A 120 -16.42 6.92 16.60
N ILE A 121 -17.57 7.53 16.29
CA ILE A 121 -17.60 8.79 15.54
C ILE A 121 -16.89 9.91 16.27
N VAL A 122 -17.13 10.08 17.58
CA VAL A 122 -16.49 11.15 18.34
C VAL A 122 -14.98 10.98 18.36
N GLY A 123 -14.49 9.75 18.61
CA GLY A 123 -13.06 9.44 18.55
C GLY A 123 -12.46 9.70 17.17
N SER A 124 -13.13 9.25 16.11
CA SER A 124 -12.70 9.48 14.73
C SER A 124 -12.67 10.96 14.34
N VAL A 125 -13.64 11.76 14.79
CA VAL A 125 -13.65 13.22 14.54
C VAL A 125 -12.48 13.90 15.22
N ILE A 126 -12.23 13.58 16.49
CA ILE A 126 -11.12 14.17 17.27
C ILE A 126 -9.78 13.78 16.64
N LEU A 127 -9.57 12.50 16.34
CA LEU A 127 -8.33 12.03 15.73
C LEU A 127 -8.13 12.68 14.36
N CYS A 128 -9.15 12.72 13.51
CA CYS A 128 -9.07 13.37 12.20
C CYS A 128 -8.71 14.85 12.30
N TRP A 129 -9.34 15.58 13.22
CA TRP A 129 -9.05 17.00 13.46
C TRP A 129 -7.58 17.23 13.84
N VAL A 130 -7.06 16.42 14.77
CA VAL A 130 -5.68 16.55 15.24
C VAL A 130 -4.68 16.07 14.18
N ALA A 131 -4.97 14.96 13.50
CA ALA A 131 -4.14 14.45 12.42
C ALA A 131 -3.97 15.48 11.31
N LEU A 132 -5.07 16.09 10.85
CA LEU A 132 -5.05 17.18 9.87
C LEU A 132 -4.21 18.37 10.35
N GLY A 133 -4.28 18.72 11.64
CA GLY A 133 -3.46 19.79 12.22
C GLY A 133 -1.95 19.50 12.14
N ASN A 134 -1.53 18.25 12.35
CA ASN A 134 -0.12 17.86 12.32
C ASN A 134 0.46 17.83 10.90
N VAL A 135 -0.33 17.51 9.89
CA VAL A 135 0.11 17.49 8.49
C VAL A 135 -0.04 18.84 7.77
N GLY A 136 -0.34 19.93 8.49
CA GLY A 136 -0.48 21.27 7.88
C GLY A 136 -1.80 21.48 7.13
N GLY A 137 -2.85 20.75 7.51
CA GLY A 137 -4.16 20.78 6.86
C GLY A 137 -4.21 20.02 5.55
N PHE A 138 -5.25 20.24 4.74
CA PHE A 138 -5.40 19.57 3.44
C PHE A 138 -4.31 19.95 2.42
N SER A 139 -3.82 21.19 2.45
CA SER A 139 -2.73 21.62 1.56
C SER A 139 -1.44 20.91 1.94
N GLY A 140 -1.03 20.98 3.21
CA GLY A 140 0.21 20.33 3.66
C GLY A 140 0.18 18.81 3.50
N MET A 141 -0.98 18.18 3.65
CA MET A 141 -1.15 16.74 3.37
C MET A 141 -0.96 16.43 1.88
N HIS A 142 -1.51 17.26 0.99
CA HIS A 142 -1.35 17.09 -0.46
C HIS A 142 0.11 17.26 -0.88
N ASP A 143 0.75 18.35 -0.44
CA ASP A 143 2.13 18.69 -0.78
C ASP A 143 3.10 17.58 -0.29
N GLN A 144 2.88 17.06 0.92
CA GLN A 144 3.68 15.96 1.46
C GLN A 144 3.43 14.63 0.75
N LEU A 145 2.18 14.29 0.42
CA LEU A 145 1.90 13.09 -0.38
C LEU A 145 2.52 13.17 -1.77
N GLU A 146 2.45 14.33 -2.42
CA GLU A 146 3.06 14.56 -3.73
C GLU A 146 4.58 14.39 -3.65
N SER A 147 5.22 14.95 -2.61
CA SER A 147 6.66 14.78 -2.38
C SER A 147 7.10 13.33 -2.15
N GLN A 148 6.20 12.47 -1.65
CA GLN A 148 6.44 11.03 -1.45
C GLN A 148 6.19 10.21 -2.73
N GLY A 149 5.51 10.79 -3.72
CA GLY A 149 5.25 10.18 -5.02
C GLY A 149 4.00 10.78 -5.68
N ALA A 150 4.13 11.23 -6.93
CA ALA A 150 3.03 11.80 -7.70
C ALA A 150 1.82 10.85 -7.85
N THR A 151 2.07 9.55 -7.82
CA THR A 151 1.04 8.50 -7.83
C THR A 151 0.13 8.51 -6.61
N LEU A 152 0.60 9.03 -5.46
CA LEU A 152 -0.19 9.11 -4.22
C LEU A 152 -1.25 10.20 -4.27
N VAL A 153 -1.05 11.26 -5.06
CA VAL A 153 -2.04 12.32 -5.25
C VAL A 153 -2.93 12.10 -6.47
N ASN A 154 -2.67 11.04 -7.23
CA ASN A 154 -3.54 10.65 -8.33
C ASN A 154 -4.81 9.96 -7.82
N PHE A 155 -5.96 10.38 -8.35
CA PHE A 155 -7.24 9.74 -8.07
C PHE A 155 -7.40 8.43 -8.83
N LEU A 156 -6.73 8.26 -9.98
CA LEU A 156 -6.71 6.97 -10.67
C LEU A 156 -5.73 6.03 -9.97
N PRO A 157 -6.09 4.75 -9.77
CA PRO A 157 -5.13 3.78 -9.23
C PRO A 157 -3.99 3.57 -10.23
N THR A 158 -2.79 3.26 -9.76
CA THR A 158 -1.68 2.76 -10.59
C THR A 158 -1.75 1.24 -10.68
N ASP A 159 -1.04 0.66 -11.65
CA ASP A 159 -0.70 -0.78 -11.67
C ASP A 159 -1.88 -1.76 -11.68
N ILE A 160 -3.04 -1.34 -12.20
CA ILE A 160 -4.20 -2.25 -12.29
C ILE A 160 -3.97 -3.28 -13.41
N SER A 161 -3.46 -4.45 -13.03
CA SER A 161 -3.14 -5.57 -13.94
C SER A 161 -4.33 -6.10 -14.75
N LEU A 162 -5.54 -6.03 -14.17
CA LEU A 162 -6.77 -6.62 -14.73
C LEU A 162 -7.78 -5.58 -15.25
N GLY A 163 -7.37 -4.32 -15.41
CA GLY A 163 -8.18 -3.23 -15.97
C GLY A 163 -9.08 -2.50 -14.95
N ILE A 164 -9.34 -1.22 -15.22
CA ILE A 164 -10.06 -0.34 -14.29
C ILE A 164 -11.52 -0.76 -14.09
N SER A 165 -12.15 -1.34 -15.11
CA SER A 165 -13.55 -1.77 -15.04
C SER A 165 -13.73 -2.93 -14.07
N LEU A 166 -12.79 -3.89 -14.08
CA LEU A 166 -12.82 -5.02 -13.15
C LEU A 166 -12.48 -4.56 -11.73
N TYR A 167 -11.53 -3.63 -11.58
CA TYR A 167 -11.22 -2.99 -10.30
C TYR A 167 -12.46 -2.33 -9.67
N LEU A 168 -13.16 -1.46 -10.42
CA LEU A 168 -14.40 -0.82 -9.93
C LEU A 168 -15.50 -1.85 -9.66
N LEU A 169 -15.66 -2.86 -10.53
CA LEU A 169 -16.61 -3.94 -10.33
C LEU A 169 -16.31 -4.73 -9.04
N ALA A 170 -15.05 -4.94 -8.70
CA ALA A 170 -14.63 -5.63 -7.48
C ALA A 170 -15.09 -4.91 -6.21
N PHE A 171 -14.91 -3.59 -6.13
CA PHE A 171 -15.43 -2.80 -5.01
C PHE A 171 -16.96 -2.76 -4.97
N PHE A 172 -17.60 -2.68 -6.14
CA PHE A 172 -19.06 -2.68 -6.22
C PHE A 172 -19.64 -4.00 -5.68
N LEU A 173 -19.09 -5.12 -6.15
CA LEU A 173 -19.45 -6.46 -5.68
C LEU A 173 -19.04 -6.68 -4.22
N GLY A 174 -17.97 -6.05 -3.75
CA GLY A 174 -17.60 -5.99 -2.34
C GLY A 174 -18.66 -5.32 -1.46
N GLY A 175 -19.10 -4.14 -1.86
CA GLY A 175 -20.20 -3.42 -1.22
C GLY A 175 -21.51 -4.20 -1.23
N LEU A 176 -21.84 -4.83 -2.36
CA LEU A 176 -22.98 -5.73 -2.48
C LEU A 176 -22.83 -6.97 -1.57
N GLY A 177 -21.60 -7.46 -1.41
CA GLY A 177 -21.16 -8.57 -0.56
C GLY A 177 -21.61 -8.45 0.89
N VAL A 178 -21.80 -7.22 1.39
CA VAL A 178 -22.31 -6.96 2.75
C VAL A 178 -23.70 -7.58 2.97
N ALA A 179 -24.53 -7.67 1.92
CA ALA A 179 -25.84 -8.32 2.00
C ALA A 179 -25.75 -9.85 2.20
N GLY A 180 -24.59 -10.44 1.94
CA GLY A 180 -24.28 -11.85 2.19
C GLY A 180 -23.79 -12.14 3.62
N GLN A 181 -23.67 -11.13 4.49
CA GLN A 181 -23.10 -11.32 5.83
C GLN A 181 -24.19 -11.73 6.86
N PRO A 182 -24.11 -12.92 7.48
CA PRO A 182 -25.16 -13.42 8.38
C PRO A 182 -25.47 -12.50 9.58
N GLN A 183 -24.45 -11.84 10.15
CA GLN A 183 -24.59 -10.92 11.28
C GLN A 183 -25.34 -9.64 10.90
N VAL A 184 -25.20 -9.16 9.67
CA VAL A 184 -25.97 -7.99 9.17
C VAL A 184 -27.39 -8.42 8.81
N VAL A 185 -27.50 -9.54 8.09
CA VAL A 185 -28.79 -10.08 7.64
C VAL A 185 -29.72 -10.41 8.80
N SER A 186 -29.21 -11.01 9.87
CA SER A 186 -30.01 -11.35 11.05
C SER A 186 -30.66 -10.10 11.68
N ARG A 187 -29.96 -8.95 11.69
CA ARG A 187 -30.52 -7.67 12.16
C ARG A 187 -31.62 -7.17 11.23
N VAL A 188 -31.40 -7.20 9.92
CA VAL A 188 -32.40 -6.76 8.93
C VAL A 188 -33.68 -7.61 8.99
N MET A 189 -33.56 -8.92 9.25
CA MET A 189 -34.71 -9.82 9.45
C MET A 189 -35.56 -9.47 10.68
N THR A 190 -35.02 -8.76 11.67
CA THR A 190 -35.80 -8.34 12.85
C THR A 190 -36.72 -7.15 12.59
N LEU A 191 -36.56 -6.47 11.44
CA LEU A 191 -37.35 -5.29 11.08
C LEU A 191 -38.76 -5.69 10.63
N LYS A 192 -39.78 -5.11 11.26
CA LYS A 192 -41.18 -5.51 11.07
C LYS A 192 -41.80 -5.00 9.77
N SER A 193 -41.38 -3.82 9.30
CA SER A 193 -41.98 -3.16 8.14
C SER A 193 -40.94 -2.64 7.14
N ASP A 194 -41.38 -2.41 5.89
CA ASP A 194 -40.54 -1.74 4.87
C ASP A 194 -40.21 -0.28 5.26
N GLU A 195 -41.07 0.36 6.06
CA GLU A 195 -40.79 1.70 6.60
C GLU A 195 -39.62 1.66 7.59
N ASP A 196 -39.61 0.68 8.50
CA ASP A 196 -38.50 0.49 9.45
C ASP A 196 -37.19 0.17 8.70
N ARG A 197 -37.28 -0.62 7.62
CA ARG A 197 -36.14 -0.90 6.74
C ARG A 197 -35.59 0.35 6.06
N LYS A 198 -36.46 1.24 5.55
CA LYS A 198 -36.03 2.51 4.95
C LYS A 198 -35.40 3.44 5.99
N LYS A 199 -35.93 3.47 7.22
CA LYS A 199 -35.32 4.22 8.33
C LYS A 199 -33.95 3.65 8.70
N ALA A 200 -33.83 2.32 8.78
CA ALA A 200 -32.55 1.65 9.04
C ALA A 200 -31.52 1.94 7.94
N MET A 201 -31.93 1.95 6.67
CA MET A 201 -31.09 2.35 5.54
C MET A 201 -30.55 3.77 5.69
N ILE A 202 -31.41 4.74 6.05
CA ILE A 202 -30.99 6.14 6.24
C ILE A 202 -29.96 6.22 7.37
N TRP A 203 -30.25 5.62 8.53
CA TRP A 203 -29.32 5.62 9.66
C TRP A 203 -27.99 4.93 9.33
N PHE A 204 -28.03 3.83 8.58
CA PHE A 204 -26.81 3.16 8.12
C PHE A 204 -25.90 4.13 7.35
N PHE A 205 -26.40 4.85 6.34
CA PHE A 205 -25.59 5.79 5.56
C PHE A 205 -25.21 7.06 6.33
N VAL A 206 -26.07 7.54 7.23
CA VAL A 206 -25.78 8.71 8.09
C VAL A 206 -24.58 8.44 9.01
N TRP A 207 -24.43 7.20 9.50
CA TRP A 207 -23.29 6.82 10.34
C TRP A 207 -22.08 6.36 9.50
N GLN A 208 -22.29 5.57 8.46
CA GLN A 208 -21.22 4.99 7.65
C GLN A 208 -20.46 6.04 6.82
N THR A 209 -21.16 6.92 6.12
CA THR A 209 -20.51 7.82 5.15
C THR A 209 -19.54 8.81 5.81
N PRO A 210 -19.90 9.48 6.92
CA PRO A 210 -18.95 10.32 7.65
C PRO A 210 -17.80 9.51 8.22
N PHE A 211 -18.05 8.30 8.74
CA PHE A 211 -17.00 7.44 9.29
C PHE A 211 -15.95 7.06 8.24
N ILE A 212 -16.37 6.64 7.04
CA ILE A 212 -15.45 6.37 5.91
C ILE A 212 -14.62 7.62 5.59
N GLY A 213 -15.26 8.79 5.47
CA GLY A 213 -14.56 10.03 5.15
C GLY A 213 -13.50 10.40 6.20
N LEU A 214 -13.84 10.27 7.48
CA LEU A 214 -12.90 10.53 8.58
C LEU A 214 -11.73 9.54 8.59
N MET A 215 -12.00 8.24 8.43
CA MET A 215 -10.95 7.22 8.41
C MET A 215 -10.07 7.29 7.16
N PHE A 216 -10.63 7.73 6.03
CA PHE A 216 -9.85 7.99 4.82
C PHE A 216 -8.82 9.11 5.05
N VAL A 217 -9.24 10.24 5.63
CA VAL A 217 -8.34 11.34 5.97
C VAL A 217 -7.30 10.92 7.00
N VAL A 218 -7.70 10.20 8.05
CA VAL A 218 -6.77 9.65 9.06
C VAL A 218 -5.75 8.71 8.42
N GLY A 219 -6.17 7.85 7.48
CA GLY A 219 -5.27 6.95 6.75
C GLY A 219 -4.26 7.70 5.87
N LEU A 220 -4.68 8.75 5.18
CA LEU A 220 -3.78 9.61 4.41
C LEU A 220 -2.78 10.34 5.31
N ALA A 221 -3.24 10.91 6.43
CA ALA A 221 -2.36 11.55 7.40
C ALA A 221 -1.37 10.55 8.02
N SER A 222 -1.81 9.33 8.33
CA SER A 222 -0.93 8.25 8.77
C SER A 222 0.12 7.89 7.73
N ARG A 223 -0.25 7.86 6.43
CA ARG A 223 0.70 7.60 5.34
C ARG A 223 1.76 8.69 5.21
N VAL A 224 1.36 9.95 5.42
CA VAL A 224 2.26 11.11 5.41
C VAL A 224 3.26 11.03 6.56
N LEU A 225 2.80 10.70 7.77
CA LEU A 225 3.60 10.74 8.98
C LEU A 225 4.48 9.49 9.18
N PHE A 226 4.02 8.32 8.73
CA PHE A 226 4.75 7.06 8.84
C PHE A 226 5.19 6.58 7.45
N THR A 227 6.42 6.92 7.09
CA THR A 227 7.01 6.67 5.76
C THR A 227 7.86 5.41 5.68
N ASP A 228 8.19 4.81 6.82
CA ASP A 228 9.01 3.59 6.90
C ASP A 228 8.36 2.43 6.13
N GLY A 229 9.08 1.86 5.16
CA GLY A 229 8.56 0.80 4.28
C GLY A 229 8.19 -0.50 4.99
N ASN A 230 8.63 -0.69 6.24
CA ASN A 230 8.32 -1.86 7.06
C ASN A 230 7.31 -1.57 8.20
N PHE A 231 6.66 -0.39 8.16
CA PHE A 231 5.64 -0.05 9.14
C PHE A 231 4.36 -0.86 8.88
N ASP A 232 3.90 -1.60 9.89
CA ASP A 232 2.61 -2.28 9.83
C ASP A 232 1.49 -1.24 9.80
N ALA A 233 0.84 -1.11 8.64
CA ALA A 233 -0.25 -0.16 8.40
C ALA A 233 -1.41 -0.30 9.40
N GLU A 234 -1.61 -1.49 9.99
CA GLU A 234 -2.65 -1.74 11.00
C GLU A 234 -2.35 -1.05 12.33
N LEU A 235 -1.09 -0.68 12.58
CA LEU A 235 -0.64 0.07 13.74
C LEU A 235 -0.75 1.60 13.54
N GLY A 236 -1.02 2.06 12.30
CA GLY A 236 -1.05 3.48 11.95
C GLY A 236 -2.03 4.31 12.78
N LEU A 237 -3.25 3.81 12.99
CA LEU A 237 -4.25 4.53 13.78
C LEU A 237 -3.86 4.61 15.28
N PRO A 238 -3.49 3.50 15.96
CA PRO A 238 -2.95 3.56 17.31
C PRO A 238 -1.71 4.45 17.46
N ALA A 239 -0.74 4.34 16.53
CA ALA A 239 0.50 5.12 16.55
C ALA A 239 0.22 6.61 16.39
N LEU A 240 -0.62 6.98 15.43
CA LEU A 240 -1.03 8.36 15.22
C LEU A 240 -1.69 8.96 16.47
N ALA A 241 -2.52 8.18 17.16
CA ALA A 241 -3.13 8.62 18.41
C ALA A 241 -2.09 8.85 19.52
N MET A 242 -1.10 7.96 19.65
CA MET A 242 -0.02 8.08 20.64
C MET A 242 0.85 9.31 20.41
N ASP A 243 1.19 9.61 19.16
CA ASP A 243 2.09 10.71 18.81
C ASP A 243 1.41 12.07 18.87
N THR A 244 0.10 12.12 18.62
CA THR A 244 -0.60 13.39 18.40
C THR A 244 -1.57 13.80 19.50
N LEU A 245 -2.04 12.87 20.35
CA LEU A 245 -3.04 13.16 21.37
C LEU A 245 -2.46 13.20 22.79
N PRO A 246 -3.01 14.05 23.68
CA PRO A 246 -2.72 13.96 25.10
C PRO A 246 -3.28 12.66 25.68
N ALA A 247 -2.81 12.25 26.86
CA ALA A 247 -3.16 10.98 27.50
C ALA A 247 -4.68 10.69 27.57
N LEU A 248 -5.51 11.71 27.80
CA LEU A 248 -6.97 11.54 27.80
C LEU A 248 -7.52 11.20 26.40
N GLY A 249 -6.97 11.82 25.35
CA GLY A 249 -7.33 11.55 23.96
C GLY A 249 -6.88 10.15 23.53
N VAL A 250 -5.67 9.75 23.90
CA VAL A 250 -5.16 8.38 23.71
C VAL A 250 -6.13 7.36 24.33
N GLY A 251 -6.52 7.56 25.59
CA GLY A 251 -7.50 6.68 26.25
C GLY A 251 -8.86 6.64 25.54
N MET A 252 -9.31 7.76 24.97
CA MET A 252 -10.55 7.81 24.19
C MET A 252 -10.46 7.04 22.87
N ILE A 253 -9.34 7.18 22.14
CA ILE A 253 -9.12 6.41 20.90
C ILE A 253 -9.00 4.92 21.21
N LEU A 254 -8.32 4.56 22.28
CA LEU A 254 -8.26 3.17 22.73
C LEU A 254 -9.67 2.63 23.00
N ALA A 255 -10.50 3.39 23.72
CA ALA A 255 -11.90 3.02 23.96
C ALA A 255 -12.72 2.90 22.66
N SER A 256 -12.46 3.78 21.67
CA SER A 256 -13.09 3.73 20.35
C SER A 256 -12.71 2.46 19.56
N ILE A 257 -11.43 2.07 19.56
CA ILE A 257 -10.97 0.83 18.90
C ILE A 257 -11.61 -0.40 19.55
N PHE A 258 -11.66 -0.45 20.89
CA PHE A 258 -12.34 -1.54 21.60
C PHE A 258 -13.85 -1.53 21.33
N ALA A 259 -14.49 -0.37 21.28
CA ALA A 259 -15.90 -0.26 20.93
C ALA A 259 -16.18 -0.83 19.53
N ALA A 260 -15.33 -0.53 18.54
CA ALA A 260 -15.47 -1.00 17.16
C ALA A 260 -15.22 -2.52 17.02
N THR A 261 -14.12 -3.01 17.60
CA THR A 261 -13.72 -4.41 17.49
C THR A 261 -14.63 -5.33 18.28
N MET A 262 -15.03 -4.95 19.50
CA MET A 262 -15.86 -5.78 20.37
C MET A 262 -17.31 -5.87 19.89
N SER A 263 -17.91 -4.76 19.40
CA SER A 263 -19.25 -4.80 18.77
C SER A 263 -19.27 -5.67 17.51
N THR A 264 -18.18 -5.66 16.75
CA THR A 264 -18.09 -6.48 15.54
C THR A 264 -17.93 -7.96 15.89
N ALA A 265 -17.04 -8.28 16.84
CA ALA A 265 -16.81 -9.63 17.32
C ALA A 265 -18.05 -10.24 18.00
N ASP A 266 -18.78 -9.45 18.81
CA ASP A 266 -20.00 -9.93 19.47
C ASP A 266 -21.05 -10.40 18.46
N SER A 267 -21.17 -9.68 17.35
CA SER A 267 -22.20 -9.89 16.35
C SER A 267 -21.88 -11.09 15.48
N GLN A 268 -20.60 -11.31 15.20
CA GLN A 268 -20.10 -12.49 14.52
C GLN A 268 -20.29 -13.73 15.39
N VAL A 269 -19.91 -13.68 16.68
CA VAL A 269 -20.08 -14.79 17.62
C VAL A 269 -21.55 -15.14 17.81
N LEU A 270 -22.44 -14.15 17.93
CA LEU A 270 -23.88 -14.37 18.02
C LEU A 270 -24.46 -14.94 16.73
N ALA A 271 -24.00 -14.48 15.56
CA ALA A 271 -24.43 -15.03 14.26
C ALA A 271 -23.98 -16.49 14.07
N CYS A 272 -22.74 -16.81 14.44
CA CYS A 272 -22.24 -18.19 14.51
C CYS A 272 -23.07 -19.05 15.47
N THR A 273 -23.39 -18.52 16.65
CA THR A 273 -24.24 -19.21 17.63
C THR A 273 -25.59 -19.54 17.01
N ALA A 274 -26.24 -18.56 16.37
CA ALA A 274 -27.52 -18.76 15.70
C ALA A 274 -27.43 -19.79 14.56
N ALA A 275 -26.39 -19.73 13.72
CA ALA A 275 -26.17 -20.71 12.66
C ALA A 275 -26.03 -22.14 13.22
N ILE A 276 -25.32 -22.32 14.34
CA ILE A 276 -25.17 -23.64 14.99
C ILE A 276 -26.49 -24.10 15.62
N THR A 277 -27.17 -23.25 16.39
CA THR A 277 -28.35 -23.63 17.17
C THR A 277 -29.62 -23.73 16.35
N ASP A 278 -29.74 -22.99 15.25
CA ASP A 278 -30.97 -22.91 14.47
C ASP A 278 -30.88 -23.74 13.18
N ASP A 279 -29.69 -23.95 12.61
CA ASP A 279 -29.52 -24.67 11.33
C ASP A 279 -28.79 -26.01 11.46
N ILE A 280 -27.65 -26.08 12.18
CA ILE A 280 -26.87 -27.33 12.30
C ILE A 280 -27.53 -28.30 13.29
N LYS A 281 -27.92 -27.79 14.46
CA LYS A 281 -28.60 -28.55 15.53
C LYS A 281 -29.85 -27.82 16.01
N PRO A 282 -30.94 -27.81 15.20
CA PRO A 282 -32.18 -27.08 15.52
C PRO A 282 -32.81 -27.47 16.88
N GLU A 283 -32.55 -28.69 17.36
CA GLU A 283 -32.94 -29.19 18.68
C GLU A 283 -32.41 -28.32 19.85
N TRP A 284 -31.35 -27.54 19.63
CA TRP A 284 -30.72 -26.71 20.66
C TRP A 284 -31.31 -25.30 20.72
N ARG A 285 -32.14 -24.88 19.75
CA ARG A 285 -32.65 -23.52 19.61
C ARG A 285 -33.34 -22.96 20.85
N GLU A 286 -34.13 -23.78 21.56
CA GLU A 286 -34.89 -23.33 22.73
C GLU A 286 -34.13 -23.56 24.06
N ASN A 287 -33.00 -24.27 24.00
CA ASN A 287 -32.21 -24.58 25.17
C ASN A 287 -31.17 -23.49 25.44
N HIS A 288 -31.61 -22.47 26.20
CA HIS A 288 -30.81 -21.32 26.59
C HIS A 288 -29.44 -21.69 27.21
N LYS A 289 -29.35 -22.78 27.98
CA LYS A 289 -28.08 -23.23 28.57
C LYS A 289 -27.13 -23.73 27.49
N THR A 290 -27.64 -24.46 26.50
CA THR A 290 -26.83 -24.95 25.37
C THR A 290 -26.42 -23.80 24.47
N THR A 291 -27.32 -22.86 24.13
CA THR A 291 -27.00 -21.67 23.33
C THR A 291 -25.85 -20.88 23.95
N LYS A 292 -25.90 -20.62 25.25
CA LYS A 292 -24.81 -19.91 25.95
C LYS A 292 -23.48 -20.68 25.92
N LYS A 293 -23.50 -22.02 26.04
CA LYS A 293 -22.30 -22.84 25.88
C LYS A 293 -21.74 -22.77 24.45
N VAL A 294 -22.61 -22.82 23.44
CA VAL A 294 -22.21 -22.69 22.03
C VAL A 294 -21.54 -21.34 21.80
N THR A 295 -22.11 -20.25 22.30
CA THR A 295 -21.50 -18.90 22.24
C THR A 295 -20.11 -18.89 22.85
N LEU A 296 -19.92 -19.49 24.02
CA LEU A 296 -18.61 -19.59 24.66
C LEU A 296 -17.62 -20.39 23.80
N TYR A 297 -18.03 -21.53 23.23
CA TYR A 297 -17.17 -22.33 22.36
C TYR A 297 -16.80 -21.61 21.07
N VAL A 298 -17.73 -20.88 20.46
CA VAL A 298 -17.47 -20.06 19.27
C VAL A 298 -16.49 -18.94 19.59
N ALA A 299 -16.71 -18.20 20.68
CA ALA A 299 -15.78 -17.16 21.12
C ALA A 299 -14.39 -17.75 21.38
N ALA A 300 -14.30 -18.87 22.09
CA ALA A 300 -13.03 -19.56 22.34
C ALA A 300 -12.36 -20.04 21.05
N ALA A 301 -13.12 -20.55 20.08
CA ALA A 301 -12.59 -20.95 18.78
C ALA A 301 -12.03 -19.75 18.01
N ALA A 302 -12.74 -18.62 17.98
CA ALA A 302 -12.24 -17.38 17.37
C ALA A 302 -10.96 -16.88 18.05
N THR A 303 -10.90 -16.93 19.39
CA THR A 303 -9.69 -16.59 20.15
C THR A 303 -8.53 -17.52 19.83
N MET A 304 -8.77 -18.84 19.72
CA MET A 304 -7.75 -19.80 19.33
C MET A 304 -7.23 -19.55 17.91
N ILE A 305 -8.11 -19.17 16.96
CA ILE A 305 -7.70 -18.79 15.61
C ILE A 305 -6.82 -17.53 15.65
N SER A 306 -7.22 -16.51 16.42
CA SER A 306 -6.45 -15.26 16.60
C SER A 306 -5.06 -15.53 17.21
N ILE A 307 -4.99 -16.33 18.29
CA ILE A 307 -3.73 -16.75 18.91
C ILE A 307 -2.88 -17.57 17.94
N GLY A 308 -3.49 -18.48 17.17
CA GLY A 308 -2.79 -19.25 16.14
C GLY A 308 -2.18 -18.35 15.05
N GLY A 309 -2.89 -17.29 14.66
CA GLY A 309 -2.44 -16.28 13.71
C GLY A 309 -1.14 -15.59 14.13
N LEU A 310 -0.96 -15.30 15.43
CA LEU A 310 0.26 -14.68 15.96
C LEU A 310 1.54 -15.50 15.72
N TYR A 311 1.41 -16.82 15.58
CA TYR A 311 2.56 -17.72 15.40
C TYR A 311 2.77 -18.14 13.94
N VAL A 312 1.94 -17.65 13.02
CA VAL A 312 2.04 -17.92 11.59
C VAL A 312 2.42 -16.62 10.89
N PRO A 313 3.52 -16.57 10.12
CA PRO A 313 3.89 -15.37 9.37
C PRO A 313 2.74 -14.87 8.49
N GLY A 314 2.32 -13.61 8.69
CA GLY A 314 1.17 -13.00 8.00
C GLY A 314 -0.20 -13.47 8.47
N GLY A 315 -0.28 -14.41 9.42
CA GLY A 315 -1.52 -14.94 9.98
C GLY A 315 -2.22 -13.97 10.96
N ASP A 316 -1.55 -12.89 11.35
CA ASP A 316 -2.03 -11.83 12.22
C ASP A 316 -2.56 -10.60 11.46
N SER A 317 -2.49 -10.59 10.12
CA SER A 317 -3.03 -9.49 9.31
C SER A 317 -4.55 -9.41 9.46
N VAL A 318 -5.01 -8.38 10.17
CA VAL A 318 -6.42 -8.08 10.36
C VAL A 318 -7.10 -7.83 9.01
N PHE A 319 -6.51 -7.00 8.15
CA PHE A 319 -7.07 -6.65 6.85
C PHE A 319 -7.26 -7.87 5.97
N ALA A 320 -6.25 -8.74 5.82
CA ALA A 320 -6.35 -9.94 4.99
C ALA A 320 -7.42 -10.92 5.50
N LEU A 321 -7.50 -11.13 6.82
CA LEU A 321 -8.51 -12.00 7.43
C LEU A 321 -9.93 -11.45 7.25
N VAL A 322 -10.11 -10.13 7.41
CA VAL A 322 -11.38 -9.45 7.18
C VAL A 322 -11.80 -9.54 5.73
N VAL A 323 -10.87 -9.29 4.79
CA VAL A 323 -11.12 -9.40 3.35
C VAL A 323 -11.54 -10.83 3.01
N LEU A 324 -10.79 -11.85 3.43
CA LEU A 324 -11.15 -13.24 3.17
C LEU A 324 -12.56 -13.58 3.69
N ALA A 325 -12.89 -13.16 4.91
CA ALA A 325 -14.17 -13.47 5.53
C ALA A 325 -15.35 -12.73 4.88
N VAL A 326 -15.26 -11.41 4.73
CA VAL A 326 -16.34 -10.57 4.18
C VAL A 326 -16.63 -10.93 2.73
N TYR A 327 -15.58 -10.98 1.92
CA TYR A 327 -15.71 -11.22 0.49
C TYR A 327 -15.99 -12.70 0.19
N GLY A 328 -15.52 -13.63 1.03
CA GLY A 328 -15.90 -15.04 0.97
C GLY A 328 -17.39 -15.28 1.22
N LEU A 329 -17.93 -14.71 2.31
CA LEU A 329 -19.37 -14.78 2.60
C LEU A 329 -20.21 -14.08 1.52
N GLY A 330 -19.76 -12.91 1.07
CA GLY A 330 -20.37 -12.19 -0.04
C GLY A 330 -20.43 -13.05 -1.30
N GLY A 331 -19.32 -13.71 -1.65
CA GLY A 331 -19.22 -14.60 -2.80
C GLY A 331 -20.18 -15.79 -2.75
N ILE A 332 -20.37 -16.37 -1.56
CA ILE A 332 -21.23 -17.55 -1.38
C ILE A 332 -22.72 -17.17 -1.38
N PHE A 333 -23.09 -16.14 -0.63
CA PHE A 333 -24.49 -15.85 -0.35
C PHE A 333 -25.14 -14.85 -1.31
N VAL A 334 -24.42 -13.85 -1.80
CA VAL A 334 -25.01 -12.83 -2.68
C VAL A 334 -25.59 -13.42 -3.97
N PRO A 335 -24.91 -14.31 -4.70
CA PRO A 335 -25.46 -14.91 -5.92
C PRO A 335 -26.76 -15.68 -5.65
N LEU A 336 -26.79 -16.48 -4.57
CA LEU A 336 -27.98 -17.21 -4.15
C LEU A 336 -29.14 -16.28 -3.79
N LEU A 337 -28.86 -15.20 -3.06
CA LEU A 337 -29.86 -14.20 -2.71
C LEU A 337 -30.39 -13.46 -3.95
N ILE A 338 -29.53 -13.16 -4.92
CA ILE A 338 -29.94 -12.54 -6.20
C ILE A 338 -30.86 -13.48 -6.97
N ILE A 339 -30.52 -14.75 -7.11
CA ILE A 339 -31.32 -15.74 -7.85
C ILE A 339 -32.70 -15.94 -7.18
N ARG A 340 -32.71 -16.04 -5.85
CA ARG A 340 -33.97 -16.11 -5.08
C ARG A 340 -34.78 -14.83 -5.18
N TRP A 341 -34.13 -13.67 -5.15
CA TRP A 341 -34.78 -12.37 -5.38
C TRP A 341 -35.38 -12.25 -6.78
N MET A 342 -34.71 -12.81 -7.79
CA MET A 342 -35.22 -12.95 -9.16
C MET A 342 -36.41 -13.92 -9.22
N GLY A 343 -36.73 -14.65 -8.17
CA GLY A 343 -37.89 -15.53 -8.09
C GLY A 343 -37.61 -16.98 -8.53
N TYR A 344 -36.35 -17.32 -8.78
CA TYR A 344 -35.93 -18.70 -8.99
C TYR A 344 -35.60 -19.34 -7.64
N LYS A 345 -36.19 -20.51 -7.35
CA LYS A 345 -35.96 -21.24 -6.10
C LYS A 345 -35.09 -22.47 -6.41
N PRO A 346 -33.77 -22.39 -6.23
CA PRO A 346 -32.90 -23.54 -6.46
C PRO A 346 -33.19 -24.62 -5.42
N ASP A 347 -33.21 -25.88 -5.86
CA ASP A 347 -33.31 -27.02 -4.96
C ASP A 347 -32.02 -27.18 -4.11
N SER A 348 -32.01 -28.17 -3.22
CA SER A 348 -30.87 -28.42 -2.32
C SER A 348 -29.56 -28.67 -3.08
N PHE A 349 -29.59 -29.48 -4.15
CA PHE A 349 -28.38 -29.83 -4.89
C PHE A 349 -27.85 -28.64 -5.71
N HIS A 350 -28.73 -27.88 -6.36
CA HIS A 350 -28.40 -26.62 -7.04
C HIS A 350 -27.74 -25.63 -6.09
N SER A 351 -28.35 -25.42 -4.92
CA SER A 351 -27.86 -24.46 -3.92
C SER A 351 -26.48 -24.88 -3.39
N ILE A 352 -26.27 -26.18 -3.14
CA ILE A 352 -24.99 -26.73 -2.70
C ILE A 352 -23.91 -26.56 -3.79
N ALA A 353 -24.21 -26.88 -5.05
CA ALA A 353 -23.27 -26.73 -6.15
C ALA A 353 -22.80 -25.27 -6.31
N MET A 354 -23.73 -24.32 -6.16
CA MET A 354 -23.41 -22.89 -6.16
C MET A 354 -22.50 -22.48 -5.00
N MET A 355 -22.80 -22.89 -3.77
CA MET A 355 -21.98 -22.55 -2.60
C MET A 355 -20.58 -23.15 -2.67
N ILE A 356 -20.45 -24.41 -3.10
CA ILE A 356 -19.15 -25.08 -3.24
C ILE A 356 -18.32 -24.43 -4.35
N SER A 357 -18.95 -24.07 -5.47
CA SER A 357 -18.27 -23.38 -6.57
C SER A 357 -17.77 -22.01 -6.14
N ALA A 358 -18.58 -21.22 -5.43
CA ALA A 358 -18.15 -19.94 -4.87
C ALA A 358 -17.02 -20.10 -3.85
N PHE A 359 -17.16 -21.04 -2.91
CA PHE A 359 -16.13 -21.32 -1.90
C PHE A 359 -14.80 -21.71 -2.56
N THR A 360 -14.84 -22.60 -3.55
CA THR A 360 -13.63 -23.02 -4.28
C THR A 360 -13.03 -21.85 -5.05
N GLY A 361 -13.86 -21.03 -5.71
CA GLY A 361 -13.41 -19.82 -6.40
C GLY A 361 -12.69 -18.85 -5.48
N VAL A 362 -13.24 -18.57 -4.30
CA VAL A 362 -12.63 -17.70 -3.29
C VAL A 362 -11.29 -18.26 -2.80
N ILE A 363 -11.24 -19.55 -2.42
CA ILE A 363 -10.03 -20.16 -1.85
C ILE A 363 -8.93 -20.29 -2.90
N VAL A 364 -9.24 -20.78 -4.09
CA VAL A 364 -8.25 -20.91 -5.18
C VAL A 364 -7.69 -19.53 -5.55
N TRP A 365 -8.55 -18.50 -5.66
CA TRP A 365 -8.07 -17.15 -5.97
C TRP A 365 -7.16 -16.57 -4.88
N THR A 366 -7.51 -16.80 -3.62
CA THR A 366 -6.70 -16.37 -2.48
C THR A 366 -5.34 -17.08 -2.46
N LEU A 367 -5.30 -18.39 -2.74
CA LEU A 367 -4.07 -19.18 -2.78
C LEU A 367 -3.15 -18.82 -3.96
N LEU A 368 -3.71 -18.31 -5.05
CA LEU A 368 -2.93 -17.84 -6.21
C LEU A 368 -2.29 -16.47 -6.00
N GLY A 369 -2.54 -15.79 -4.88
CA GLY A 369 -2.00 -14.44 -4.61
C GLY A 369 -2.66 -13.32 -5.42
N LEU A 370 -3.67 -13.64 -6.24
CA LEU A 370 -4.40 -12.67 -7.09
C LEU A 370 -5.40 -11.80 -6.29
N GLY A 371 -5.46 -12.00 -4.97
CA GLY A 371 -6.33 -11.25 -4.07
C GLY A 371 -5.93 -9.78 -3.91
N GLU A 372 -4.69 -9.41 -4.22
CA GLU A 372 -4.20 -8.03 -4.15
C GLU A 372 -4.76 -7.18 -5.30
N ASP A 373 -4.90 -7.76 -6.50
CA ASP A 373 -5.45 -7.08 -7.67
C ASP A 373 -6.97 -7.01 -7.63
N VAL A 374 -7.61 -8.15 -7.39
CA VAL A 374 -9.07 -8.30 -7.42
C VAL A 374 -9.52 -9.10 -6.22
N PHE A 375 -10.49 -8.55 -5.49
CA PHE A 375 -11.02 -9.23 -4.32
C PHE A 375 -11.55 -10.64 -4.64
N PRO A 376 -11.34 -11.61 -3.73
CA PRO A 376 -11.81 -12.98 -3.92
C PRO A 376 -13.33 -13.15 -4.11
N SER A 377 -14.13 -12.13 -3.79
CA SER A 377 -15.58 -12.15 -4.05
C SER A 377 -15.90 -12.23 -5.54
N VAL A 378 -15.13 -11.57 -6.41
CA VAL A 378 -15.43 -11.51 -7.84
C VAL A 378 -15.40 -12.89 -8.49
N PRO A 379 -14.31 -13.68 -8.38
CA PRO A 379 -14.29 -15.06 -8.88
C PRO A 379 -15.27 -15.95 -8.12
N GLY A 380 -15.51 -15.72 -6.82
CA GLY A 380 -16.53 -16.44 -6.05
C GLY A 380 -17.95 -16.27 -6.60
N ILE A 381 -18.36 -15.01 -6.81
CA ILE A 381 -19.66 -14.64 -7.40
C ILE A 381 -19.76 -15.19 -8.83
N GLY A 382 -18.70 -15.02 -9.63
CA GLY A 382 -18.62 -15.54 -11.00
C GLY A 382 -18.80 -17.06 -11.05
N ALA A 383 -18.09 -17.80 -10.19
CA ALA A 383 -18.19 -19.26 -10.10
C ALA A 383 -19.59 -19.73 -9.67
N ALA A 384 -20.22 -19.05 -8.72
CA ALA A 384 -21.61 -19.37 -8.31
C ALA A 384 -22.63 -19.11 -9.44
N PHE A 385 -22.52 -18.00 -10.17
CA PHE A 385 -23.40 -17.74 -11.31
C PHE A 385 -23.15 -18.72 -12.46
N ALA A 386 -21.89 -19.06 -12.74
CA ALA A 386 -21.54 -20.08 -13.72
C ALA A 386 -22.15 -21.44 -13.35
N ALA A 387 -22.03 -21.86 -12.08
CA ALA A 387 -22.66 -23.08 -11.58
C ALA A 387 -24.19 -23.06 -11.74
N HIS A 388 -24.84 -21.93 -11.46
CA HIS A 388 -26.29 -21.77 -11.67
C HIS A 388 -26.68 -21.97 -13.13
N VAL A 389 -26.00 -21.29 -14.07
CA VAL A 389 -26.31 -21.38 -15.51
C VAL A 389 -26.06 -22.79 -16.03
N ILE A 390 -24.94 -23.41 -15.66
CA ILE A 390 -24.60 -24.79 -16.06
C ILE A 390 -25.67 -25.76 -15.56
N MET A 391 -26.09 -25.63 -14.29
CA MET A 391 -27.08 -26.52 -13.73
C MET A 391 -28.48 -26.34 -14.36
N CYS A 392 -28.88 -25.10 -14.65
CA CYS A 392 -30.11 -24.82 -15.40
C CYS A 392 -30.07 -25.40 -16.82
N ALA A 393 -28.89 -25.50 -17.44
CA ALA A 393 -28.74 -26.07 -18.79
C ALA A 393 -28.74 -27.61 -18.80
N ILE A 394 -28.26 -28.25 -17.72
CA ILE A 394 -28.10 -29.71 -17.65
C ILE A 394 -29.34 -30.39 -17.06
N ARG A 395 -30.04 -29.75 -16.12
CA ARG A 395 -31.12 -30.40 -15.35
C ARG A 395 -32.50 -30.11 -15.92
N ASP A 396 -33.20 -31.19 -16.30
CA ASP A 396 -34.60 -31.16 -16.74
C ASP A 396 -35.58 -30.67 -15.64
N ASP A 397 -35.23 -30.86 -14.36
CA ASP A 397 -36.02 -30.40 -13.21
C ASP A 397 -35.91 -28.89 -12.95
N SER A 398 -35.01 -28.20 -13.63
CA SER A 398 -34.83 -26.75 -13.47
C SER A 398 -36.02 -26.01 -14.05
N ALA A 399 -36.43 -24.90 -13.41
CA ALA A 399 -37.44 -24.03 -14.02
C ALA A 399 -36.98 -23.59 -15.42
N SER A 400 -37.91 -23.56 -16.38
CA SER A 400 -37.64 -23.24 -17.79
C SER A 400 -36.95 -21.88 -17.98
N ASN A 401 -37.08 -20.98 -17.00
CA ASN A 401 -36.39 -19.70 -16.96
C ASN A 401 -35.33 -19.64 -15.83
N PRO A 402 -34.02 -19.54 -16.17
CA PRO A 402 -32.94 -19.36 -15.21
C PRO A 402 -33.03 -18.08 -14.35
N PHE A 403 -33.81 -17.08 -14.79
CA PHE A 403 -33.97 -15.78 -14.14
C PHE A 403 -35.32 -15.62 -13.41
N GLY A 404 -36.03 -16.73 -13.16
CA GLY A 404 -37.26 -16.73 -12.36
C GLY A 404 -38.37 -15.87 -12.95
N ARG A 405 -38.74 -14.79 -12.25
CA ARG A 405 -39.83 -13.87 -12.61
C ARG A 405 -39.52 -12.97 -13.80
N PHE A 406 -38.24 -12.86 -14.19
CA PHE A 406 -37.81 -12.10 -15.36
C PHE A 406 -37.74 -13.03 -16.56
N GLU A 407 -38.89 -13.35 -17.15
CA GLU A 407 -38.95 -14.20 -18.34
C GLU A 407 -38.30 -13.48 -19.52
N ILE A 408 -37.23 -14.06 -20.08
CA ILE A 408 -36.56 -13.48 -21.24
C ILE A 408 -37.43 -13.73 -22.47
N SER A 409 -38.38 -12.82 -22.72
CA SER A 409 -39.11 -12.79 -23.99
C SER A 409 -38.16 -12.44 -25.15
N GLN A 410 -38.55 -12.74 -26.40
CA GLN A 410 -37.75 -12.44 -27.58
C GLN A 410 -37.41 -10.92 -27.69
N ASP A 411 -38.33 -10.05 -27.25
CA ASP A 411 -38.11 -8.60 -27.15
C ASP A 411 -37.18 -8.22 -26.00
N SER A 412 -37.31 -8.87 -24.84
CA SER A 412 -36.40 -8.68 -23.70
C SER A 412 -34.98 -9.10 -24.06
N ARG A 413 -34.81 -10.14 -24.89
CA ARG A 413 -33.50 -10.61 -25.34
C ARG A 413 -32.76 -9.56 -26.17
N ARG A 414 -33.48 -8.81 -27.02
CA ARG A 414 -32.92 -7.65 -27.71
C ARG A 414 -32.56 -6.53 -26.75
N GLN A 415 -33.41 -6.23 -25.76
CA GLN A 415 -33.10 -5.23 -24.73
C GLN A 415 -31.86 -5.60 -23.90
N PHE A 416 -31.76 -6.85 -23.45
CA PHE A 416 -30.58 -7.36 -22.73
C PHE A 416 -29.32 -7.34 -23.59
N ALA A 417 -29.42 -7.71 -24.88
CA ALA A 417 -28.31 -7.60 -25.81
C ALA A 417 -27.88 -6.14 -26.00
N THR A 418 -28.82 -5.21 -26.16
CA THR A 418 -28.54 -3.77 -26.25
C THR A 418 -27.88 -3.24 -24.98
N VAL A 419 -28.39 -3.60 -23.80
CA VAL A 419 -27.79 -3.23 -22.51
C VAL A 419 -26.38 -3.82 -22.36
N GLY A 420 -26.17 -5.07 -22.76
CA GLY A 420 -24.86 -5.73 -22.75
C GLY A 420 -23.86 -5.05 -23.67
N VAL A 421 -24.27 -4.68 -24.89
CA VAL A 421 -23.43 -3.93 -25.83
C VAL A 421 -23.11 -2.54 -25.27
N ILE A 422 -24.08 -1.83 -24.70
CA ILE A 422 -23.84 -0.53 -24.06
C ILE A 422 -22.85 -0.68 -22.91
N ALA A 423 -22.99 -1.69 -22.06
CA ALA A 423 -22.06 -1.95 -20.96
C ALA A 423 -20.64 -2.24 -21.47
N LEU A 424 -20.50 -3.05 -22.53
CA LEU A 424 -19.21 -3.31 -23.16
C LEU A 424 -18.59 -2.05 -23.78
N CYS A 425 -19.39 -1.16 -24.38
CA CYS A 425 -18.91 0.14 -24.84
C CYS A 425 -18.40 1.00 -23.68
N PHE A 426 -19.11 1.04 -22.54
CA PHE A 426 -18.64 1.75 -21.35
C PHE A 426 -17.33 1.17 -20.81
N VAL A 427 -17.20 -0.17 -20.76
CA VAL A 427 -15.96 -0.85 -20.38
C VAL A 427 -14.83 -0.47 -21.34
N ALA A 428 -15.05 -0.56 -22.66
CA ALA A 428 -14.03 -0.21 -23.65
C ALA A 428 -13.59 1.27 -23.55
N VAL A 429 -14.53 2.18 -23.28
CA VAL A 429 -14.22 3.60 -23.03
C VAL A 429 -13.45 3.78 -21.72
N ALA A 430 -13.82 3.08 -20.65
CA ALA A 430 -13.14 3.16 -19.37
C ALA A 430 -11.70 2.62 -19.45
N GLU A 431 -11.50 1.45 -20.07
CA GLU A 431 -10.17 0.89 -20.31
C GLU A 431 -9.36 1.79 -21.26
N GLY A 432 -9.97 2.31 -22.33
CA GLY A 432 -9.29 3.22 -23.25
C GLY A 432 -8.89 4.54 -22.60
N ALA A 433 -9.73 5.08 -21.70
CA ALA A 433 -9.41 6.27 -20.93
C ALA A 433 -8.31 5.98 -19.90
N TYR A 434 -8.34 4.83 -19.24
CA TYR A 434 -7.27 4.42 -18.31
C TYR A 434 -5.95 4.15 -19.04
N ALA A 435 -5.96 3.56 -20.22
CA ALA A 435 -4.76 3.38 -21.03
C ALA A 435 -4.18 4.70 -21.56
N ALA A 436 -5.01 5.75 -21.71
CA ALA A 436 -4.57 7.06 -22.20
C ALA A 436 -4.17 8.05 -21.10
N TYR A 437 -4.75 7.92 -19.90
CA TYR A 437 -4.59 8.88 -18.79
C TYR A 437 -4.23 8.22 -17.46
N GLY A 438 -4.05 6.90 -17.43
CA GLY A 438 -3.63 6.17 -16.25
C GLY A 438 -2.22 6.55 -15.85
N PRO A 439 -1.94 6.67 -14.55
CA PRO A 439 -0.58 6.94 -14.09
C PRO A 439 0.34 5.74 -14.32
N ASP A 440 1.48 5.98 -14.97
CA ASP A 440 2.55 5.01 -15.11
C ASP A 440 3.35 4.91 -13.79
N SER A 441 3.66 3.69 -13.35
CA SER A 441 4.38 3.41 -12.11
C SER A 441 5.90 3.46 -12.25
N ASP A 442 6.39 3.29 -13.47
CA ASP A 442 7.81 3.04 -13.77
C ASP A 442 8.70 4.29 -13.67
N ASP A 443 8.15 5.51 -13.83
CA ASP A 443 8.97 6.73 -13.82
C ASP A 443 9.21 7.33 -12.42
N ASP A 444 8.38 7.02 -11.40
CA ASP A 444 8.39 7.78 -10.14
C ASP A 444 8.67 6.96 -8.87
N LEU A 445 8.34 5.66 -8.85
CA LEU A 445 8.45 4.87 -7.61
C LEU A 445 9.90 4.52 -7.26
N ASN A 446 10.80 4.37 -8.24
CA ASN A 446 12.21 4.12 -7.95
C ASN A 446 13.00 5.43 -7.78
N ALA A 447 12.61 6.50 -8.46
CA ALA A 447 13.28 7.80 -8.35
C ALA A 447 13.08 8.41 -6.95
N ASN A 448 11.87 8.34 -6.38
CA ASN A 448 11.55 9.02 -5.12
C ASN A 448 11.38 8.11 -3.89
N LYS A 449 11.61 6.79 -4.03
CA LYS A 449 11.62 5.87 -2.90
C LYS A 449 12.87 6.11 -2.05
N VAL A 450 12.64 6.47 -0.79
CA VAL A 450 13.71 6.59 0.22
C VAL A 450 14.09 5.19 0.68
N ALA A 451 15.33 4.78 0.40
CA ALA A 451 15.89 3.49 0.80
C ALA A 451 17.40 3.63 1.04
N MET A 452 18.04 2.57 1.58
CA MET A 452 19.50 2.49 1.61
C MET A 452 20.04 2.00 0.27
N TYR A 453 20.90 2.81 -0.35
CA TYR A 453 21.56 2.50 -1.60
C TYR A 453 23.07 2.31 -1.37
N GLN A 454 23.63 1.29 -1.99
CA GLN A 454 25.07 1.16 -2.21
C GLN A 454 25.44 1.83 -3.53
N ILE A 455 26.44 2.70 -3.49
CA ILE A 455 26.89 3.49 -4.64
C ILE A 455 28.25 2.95 -5.08
N ASP A 456 28.28 2.26 -6.21
CA ASP A 456 29.53 1.77 -6.80
C ASP A 456 29.84 2.63 -8.04
N GLY A 457 30.98 3.33 -8.03
CA GLY A 457 31.38 4.24 -9.10
C GLY A 457 32.83 4.06 -9.54
N ASN A 458 33.11 4.35 -10.80
CA ASN A 458 34.44 4.32 -11.39
C ASN A 458 34.73 5.63 -12.13
N TYR A 459 35.91 6.18 -11.89
CA TYR A 459 36.36 7.41 -12.54
C TYR A 459 37.19 7.10 -13.78
N SER A 460 37.01 7.90 -14.84
CA SER A 460 37.88 7.86 -16.01
C SER A 460 38.35 9.26 -16.40
N LEU A 461 39.58 9.33 -16.94
CA LEU A 461 40.23 10.58 -17.30
C LEU A 461 40.20 10.78 -18.81
N LEU A 462 39.77 11.96 -19.24
CA LEU A 462 39.74 12.36 -20.65
C LEU A 462 40.67 13.56 -20.84
N GLU A 463 41.81 13.34 -21.48
CA GLU A 463 42.77 14.40 -21.79
C GLU A 463 42.18 15.43 -22.76
N ILE A 464 42.20 16.71 -22.37
CA ILE A 464 41.72 17.83 -23.18
C ILE A 464 42.84 18.72 -23.70
N GLY A 465 44.05 18.59 -23.14
CA GLY A 465 45.24 19.29 -23.61
C GLY A 465 46.50 18.83 -22.88
N SER A 466 47.61 18.78 -23.60
CA SER A 466 48.93 18.50 -23.07
C SER A 466 49.99 19.29 -23.83
N GLY A 467 51.11 19.57 -23.17
CA GLY A 467 52.22 20.32 -23.76
C GLY A 467 53.47 20.32 -22.88
N THR A 468 54.56 20.83 -23.45
CA THR A 468 55.84 21.05 -22.75
C THR A 468 56.21 22.50 -22.94
N GLU A 469 56.44 23.22 -21.84
CA GLU A 469 56.85 24.63 -21.87
C GLU A 469 58.16 24.80 -21.12
N LEU A 470 59.03 25.67 -21.63
CA LEU A 470 60.28 26.06 -20.98
C LEU A 470 60.03 27.38 -20.23
N ILE A 471 60.02 27.33 -18.89
CA ILE A 471 59.49 28.41 -18.04
C ILE A 471 60.61 28.98 -17.17
N SER A 472 60.83 30.30 -17.25
CA SER A 472 61.82 31.01 -16.43
C SER A 472 61.23 31.86 -15.29
N ASP A 473 59.91 32.10 -15.30
CA ASP A 473 59.20 32.90 -14.29
C ASP A 473 57.73 32.45 -14.23
N SER A 474 56.93 32.74 -15.27
CA SER A 474 55.55 32.28 -15.37
C SER A 474 55.09 32.10 -16.82
N THR A 475 54.15 31.18 -17.07
CA THR A 475 53.52 30.98 -18.38
C THR A 475 52.04 30.62 -18.22
N GLN A 476 51.20 31.14 -19.13
CA GLN A 476 49.78 30.78 -19.19
C GLN A 476 49.54 29.68 -20.21
N ILE A 477 48.78 28.66 -19.81
CA ILE A 477 48.35 27.57 -20.65
C ILE A 477 46.82 27.52 -20.67
N THR A 478 46.27 27.12 -21.81
CA THR A 478 44.82 26.99 -21.98
C THR A 478 44.48 25.66 -22.63
N ALA A 479 43.47 24.98 -22.11
CA ALA A 479 42.85 23.80 -22.73
C ALA A 479 41.34 23.99 -22.85
N SER A 480 40.69 23.34 -23.82
CA SER A 480 39.25 23.48 -24.05
C SER A 480 38.56 22.13 -24.03
N SER A 481 37.42 22.05 -23.33
CA SER A 481 36.59 20.84 -23.30
C SER A 481 36.05 20.45 -24.68
N ASP A 482 35.99 21.39 -25.63
CA ASP A 482 35.55 21.16 -27.01
C ASP A 482 36.52 20.27 -27.82
N ALA A 483 37.71 19.99 -27.28
CA ALA A 483 38.69 19.12 -27.92
C ALA A 483 38.28 17.63 -27.93
N VAL A 484 37.28 17.24 -27.13
CA VAL A 484 36.88 15.84 -26.91
C VAL A 484 35.37 15.69 -27.06
N GLU A 485 34.91 14.51 -27.49
CA GLU A 485 33.48 14.20 -27.57
C GLU A 485 32.92 13.87 -26.17
N LEU A 486 32.06 14.76 -25.65
CA LEU A 486 31.46 14.65 -24.31
C LEU A 486 30.07 13.98 -24.31
N SER A 487 29.62 13.47 -25.47
CA SER A 487 28.24 12.97 -25.62
C SER A 487 28.00 11.72 -24.76
N GLY A 488 27.11 11.82 -23.78
CA GLY A 488 26.74 10.72 -22.89
C GLY A 488 27.69 10.45 -21.71
N LEU A 489 28.65 11.35 -21.45
CA LEU A 489 29.54 11.26 -20.28
C LEU A 489 29.08 12.22 -19.18
N ASN A 490 29.05 11.73 -17.93
CA ASN A 490 28.83 12.56 -16.75
C ASN A 490 30.18 13.13 -16.30
N ILE A 491 30.44 14.41 -16.61
CA ILE A 491 31.68 15.10 -16.24
C ILE A 491 31.51 15.68 -14.84
N VAL A 492 32.41 15.30 -13.92
CA VAL A 492 32.24 15.57 -12.49
C VAL A 492 33.42 16.31 -11.85
N GLY A 493 34.49 16.51 -12.61
CA GLY A 493 35.72 17.12 -12.13
C GLY A 493 36.71 17.42 -13.25
N PHE A 494 37.84 18.02 -12.88
CA PHE A 494 39.02 18.14 -13.73
C PHE A 494 40.29 17.82 -12.95
N GLN A 495 41.33 17.42 -13.67
CA GLN A 495 42.65 17.10 -13.15
C GLN A 495 43.71 17.86 -13.93
N ILE A 496 44.68 18.44 -13.21
CA ILE A 496 45.92 18.94 -13.78
C ILE A 496 47.08 18.13 -13.22
N THR A 497 47.96 17.69 -14.10
CA THR A 497 49.24 17.06 -13.75
C THR A 497 50.35 17.86 -14.39
N THR A 498 51.37 18.20 -13.60
CA THR A 498 52.62 18.73 -14.12
C THR A 498 53.76 17.80 -13.76
N SER A 499 54.71 17.64 -14.67
CA SER A 499 55.96 16.97 -14.41
C SER A 499 57.14 17.78 -14.91
N HIS A 500 58.19 17.87 -14.10
CA HIS A 500 59.39 18.62 -14.43
C HIS A 500 60.63 17.77 -14.14
N VAL A 501 61.76 18.11 -14.74
CA VAL A 501 63.02 17.39 -14.56
C VAL A 501 64.13 18.42 -14.44
N ASP A 502 64.63 18.53 -13.22
CA ASP A 502 65.72 19.44 -12.88
C ASP A 502 66.87 19.32 -13.90
N ASN A 503 67.10 20.42 -14.60
CA ASN A 503 68.08 20.51 -15.67
C ASN A 503 69.39 21.19 -15.23
N GLU A 504 69.55 21.44 -13.93
CA GLU A 504 70.67 22.16 -13.35
C GLU A 504 72.03 21.54 -13.72
N GLN A 505 72.91 22.36 -14.30
CA GLN A 505 74.25 21.92 -14.66
C GLN A 505 75.27 22.23 -13.56
N PRO A 506 75.88 21.22 -12.92
CA PRO A 506 76.82 21.44 -11.83
C PRO A 506 78.08 22.16 -12.32
N CYS A 507 78.42 23.27 -11.66
CA CYS A 507 79.57 24.12 -12.05
C CYS A 507 80.92 23.42 -11.85
N ASN A 508 81.00 22.40 -10.99
CA ASN A 508 82.15 21.51 -10.81
C ASN A 508 81.73 20.16 -10.18
N PHE A 509 82.69 19.25 -9.97
CA PHE A 509 82.45 17.90 -9.41
C PHE A 509 82.09 17.84 -7.90
N LEU A 510 82.10 18.98 -7.20
CA LEU A 510 81.76 19.14 -5.78
C LEU A 510 80.47 19.95 -5.58
N ALA A 511 79.84 20.44 -6.64
CA ALA A 511 78.59 21.19 -6.56
C ALA A 511 77.41 20.24 -6.44
N ASN A 512 76.48 20.54 -5.54
CA ASN A 512 75.20 19.85 -5.45
C ASN A 512 74.16 20.62 -6.26
N THR A 513 73.15 19.90 -6.76
CA THR A 513 71.95 20.50 -7.35
C THR A 513 70.87 20.73 -6.28
N GLU A 514 70.00 21.71 -6.46
CA GLU A 514 68.81 21.97 -5.64
C GLU A 514 67.57 21.93 -6.54
N ASP A 515 66.56 21.15 -6.15
CA ASP A 515 65.34 21.01 -6.95
C ASP A 515 64.58 22.35 -7.05
N ASP A 516 64.12 22.68 -8.26
CA ASP A 516 63.23 23.82 -8.52
C ASP A 516 61.84 23.64 -7.92
N GLU A 517 61.19 24.75 -7.54
CA GLU A 517 59.78 24.71 -7.12
C GLU A 517 58.88 25.08 -8.30
N VAL A 518 58.05 24.13 -8.74
CA VAL A 518 56.98 24.38 -9.71
C VAL A 518 55.68 24.61 -8.97
N ALA A 519 54.97 25.67 -9.35
CA ALA A 519 53.63 25.96 -8.88
C ALA A 519 52.68 26.09 -10.07
N TYR A 520 51.41 25.71 -9.89
CA TYR A 520 50.35 26.05 -10.82
C TYR A 520 49.13 26.56 -10.08
N SER A 521 48.40 27.46 -10.74
CA SER A 521 47.12 27.98 -10.26
C SER A 521 46.20 28.26 -11.43
N GLY A 522 44.98 27.75 -11.39
CA GLY A 522 44.00 27.95 -12.45
C GLY A 522 42.82 27.00 -12.41
N GLY A 523 41.99 27.04 -13.45
CA GLY A 523 40.80 26.20 -13.56
C GLY A 523 39.76 26.80 -14.49
N ILE A 524 38.48 26.62 -14.14
CA ILE A 524 37.34 27.03 -14.96
C ILE A 524 36.27 27.73 -14.11
N GLY A 525 35.93 28.98 -14.47
CA GLY A 525 34.96 29.77 -13.72
C GLY A 525 35.40 30.00 -12.26
N ASP A 526 34.57 29.56 -11.32
CA ASP A 526 34.85 29.64 -9.87
C ASP A 526 35.59 28.40 -9.33
N LEU A 527 35.81 27.36 -10.16
CA LEU A 527 36.49 26.11 -9.78
C LEU A 527 37.99 26.25 -10.07
N ILE A 528 38.78 26.52 -9.03
CA ILE A 528 40.22 26.81 -9.14
C ILE A 528 41.00 25.87 -8.23
N VAL A 529 42.07 25.27 -8.77
CA VAL A 529 43.06 24.53 -7.99
C VAL A 529 44.40 25.26 -8.01
N ALA A 530 45.15 25.12 -6.92
CA ALA A 530 46.52 25.58 -6.85
C ALA A 530 47.36 24.59 -6.04
N ASN A 531 48.56 24.29 -6.54
CA ASN A 531 49.52 23.41 -5.87
C ASN A 531 50.96 23.89 -6.17
N SER A 532 51.88 23.68 -5.23
CA SER A 532 53.30 23.96 -5.44
C SER A 532 54.17 22.92 -4.75
N GLY A 533 55.35 22.67 -5.32
CA GLY A 533 56.35 21.83 -4.68
C GLY A 533 57.55 21.55 -5.58
N THR A 534 58.57 20.95 -4.97
CA THR A 534 59.81 20.53 -5.63
C THR A 534 59.77 19.08 -6.10
N GLN A 535 58.57 18.50 -6.16
CA GLN A 535 58.37 17.09 -6.49
C GLN A 535 58.28 16.95 -8.01
N GLN A 536 58.96 15.94 -8.55
CA GLN A 536 58.99 15.68 -10.00
C GLN A 536 57.60 15.65 -10.65
N ASN A 537 56.58 15.14 -9.95
CA ASN A 537 55.20 15.12 -10.40
C ASN A 537 54.30 15.81 -9.37
N LEU A 538 53.51 16.78 -9.82
CA LEU A 538 52.47 17.44 -9.03
C LEU A 538 51.12 17.16 -9.66
N GLU A 539 50.13 16.83 -8.83
CA GLU A 539 48.79 16.46 -9.27
C GLU A 539 47.75 17.17 -8.40
N SER A 540 46.67 17.63 -9.02
CA SER A 540 45.50 18.16 -8.32
C SER A 540 44.24 17.80 -9.07
N ILE A 541 43.23 17.35 -8.34
CA ILE A 541 41.91 17.00 -8.85
C ILE A 541 40.89 17.81 -8.07
N GLU A 542 39.97 18.46 -8.78
CA GLU A 542 38.80 19.12 -8.19
C GLU A 542 37.53 18.43 -8.68
N TYR A 543 36.65 18.10 -7.74
CA TYR A 543 35.31 17.56 -8.02
C TYR A 543 34.26 18.57 -7.62
N TRP A 544 33.24 18.77 -8.46
CA TRP A 544 32.07 19.61 -8.12
C TRP A 544 30.86 18.78 -7.67
N ILE A 545 31.09 17.51 -7.32
CA ILE A 545 30.10 16.56 -6.79
C ILE A 545 30.50 16.08 -5.39
N GLU A 546 29.56 15.47 -4.66
CA GLU A 546 29.84 14.83 -3.37
C GLU A 546 30.53 13.45 -3.56
N SER A 547 31.83 13.47 -3.85
CA SER A 547 32.64 12.27 -4.12
C SER A 547 32.72 11.29 -2.93
N ASP A 548 32.52 11.78 -1.70
CA ASP A 548 32.49 10.95 -0.47
C ASP A 548 31.35 9.92 -0.43
N LEU A 549 30.32 10.09 -1.28
CA LEU A 549 29.21 9.15 -1.38
C LEU A 549 29.60 7.85 -2.12
N ILE A 550 30.64 7.88 -2.95
CA ILE A 550 31.03 6.74 -3.78
C ILE A 550 31.77 5.70 -2.93
N GLY A 551 31.34 4.43 -3.02
CA GLY A 551 31.86 3.33 -2.22
C GLY A 551 31.23 3.22 -0.82
N ASN A 552 30.31 4.11 -0.48
CA ASN A 552 29.58 4.13 0.79
C ASN A 552 28.09 3.79 0.60
N THR A 553 27.43 3.46 1.72
CA THR A 553 25.98 3.26 1.76
C THR A 553 25.28 4.52 2.27
N THR A 554 24.32 5.02 1.52
CA THR A 554 23.63 6.29 1.83
C THR A 554 22.12 6.06 1.87
N ASN A 555 21.45 6.71 2.82
CA ASN A 555 19.99 6.72 2.93
C ASN A 555 19.43 7.96 2.23
N GLY A 556 18.56 7.79 1.25
CA GLY A 556 17.99 8.88 0.47
C GLY A 556 17.10 8.36 -0.66
N SER A 557 16.50 9.27 -1.43
CA SER A 557 15.85 8.87 -2.69
C SER A 557 16.89 8.70 -3.78
N ALA A 558 16.67 7.76 -4.71
CA ALA A 558 17.58 7.60 -5.84
C ALA A 558 17.75 8.90 -6.63
N SER A 559 16.68 9.70 -6.78
CA SER A 559 16.70 11.02 -7.42
C SER A 559 17.61 12.03 -6.70
N SER A 560 17.56 12.07 -5.37
CA SER A 560 18.40 12.97 -4.58
C SER A 560 19.88 12.58 -4.66
N ILE A 561 20.17 11.28 -4.64
CA ILE A 561 21.53 10.74 -4.72
C ILE A 561 22.10 10.99 -6.13
N THR A 562 21.30 10.73 -7.18
CA THR A 562 21.65 11.03 -8.56
C THR A 562 21.93 12.52 -8.77
N ALA A 563 21.10 13.41 -8.20
CA ALA A 563 21.31 14.86 -8.31
C ALA A 563 22.61 15.33 -7.63
N SER A 564 23.07 14.65 -6.57
CA SER A 564 24.35 14.94 -5.90
C SER A 564 25.58 14.38 -6.63
N LEU A 565 25.39 13.44 -7.57
CA LEU A 565 26.45 12.76 -8.33
C LEU A 565 26.48 13.14 -9.82
N ASP A 566 25.50 13.91 -10.29
CA ASP A 566 25.42 14.42 -11.65
C ASP A 566 26.08 15.80 -11.73
N GLY A 567 27.08 15.93 -12.61
CA GLY A 567 27.80 17.19 -12.80
C GLY A 567 27.07 18.19 -13.72
N GLY A 568 26.05 17.74 -14.46
CA GLY A 568 25.29 18.57 -15.38
C GLY A 568 26.16 19.27 -16.44
N ASP A 569 25.89 20.55 -16.71
CA ASP A 569 26.67 21.39 -17.63
C ASP A 569 27.88 22.08 -16.97
N SER A 570 28.18 21.76 -15.71
CA SER A 570 29.29 22.37 -14.97
C SER A 570 30.63 21.88 -15.51
N GLY A 571 31.63 22.76 -15.57
CA GLY A 571 32.98 22.41 -16.05
C GLY A 571 33.14 22.27 -17.58
N ILE A 572 32.14 22.69 -18.36
CA ILE A 572 32.26 22.76 -19.83
C ILE A 572 32.74 24.16 -20.23
N GLY A 573 33.86 24.22 -20.96
CA GLY A 573 34.45 25.47 -21.45
C GLY A 573 35.97 25.45 -21.53
N ASN A 574 36.56 26.64 -21.42
CA ASN A 574 38.01 26.82 -21.45
C ASN A 574 38.59 26.80 -20.04
N TYR A 575 39.71 26.10 -19.90
CA TYR A 575 40.50 25.95 -18.70
C TYR A 575 41.76 26.78 -18.84
N ASP A 576 41.95 27.75 -17.95
CA ASP A 576 43.11 28.64 -17.96
C ASP A 576 43.95 28.39 -16.71
N PHE A 577 45.23 28.07 -16.91
CA PHE A 577 46.20 27.88 -15.83
C PHE A 577 47.42 28.76 -16.00
N THR A 578 47.96 29.24 -14.89
CA THR A 578 49.28 29.86 -14.82
C THR A 578 50.21 28.87 -14.13
N ILE A 579 51.33 28.54 -14.78
CA ILE A 579 52.42 27.75 -14.19
C ILE A 579 53.56 28.71 -13.88
N ASP A 580 53.98 28.73 -12.63
CA ASP A 580 55.07 29.53 -12.10
C ASP A 580 56.25 28.61 -11.74
N VAL A 581 57.48 29.04 -12.02
CA VAL A 581 58.70 28.31 -11.66
C VAL A 581 59.58 29.22 -10.81
N VAL A 582 59.93 28.75 -9.62
CA VAL A 582 60.93 29.39 -8.77
C VAL A 582 62.23 28.62 -8.91
N VAL A 583 63.13 29.20 -9.70
CA VAL A 583 64.45 28.64 -10.01
C VAL A 583 65.36 28.69 -8.77
N ASN A 584 65.83 27.54 -8.31
CA ASN A 584 66.73 27.36 -7.18
C ASN A 584 68.11 26.93 -7.66
N SER A 585 69.06 27.86 -7.67
CA SER A 585 70.44 27.51 -8.03
C SER A 585 71.22 26.98 -6.83
N GLY A 586 71.55 25.69 -6.88
CA GLY A 586 72.56 25.06 -6.05
C GLY A 586 73.98 25.55 -6.36
N GLY A 587 74.97 24.94 -5.71
CA GLY A 587 76.37 25.26 -5.99
C GLY A 587 77.38 24.84 -4.93
N SER A 588 78.49 25.57 -4.92
CA SER A 588 79.65 25.37 -4.05
C SER A 588 80.11 26.75 -3.53
N PRO A 589 80.91 26.87 -2.45
CA PRO A 589 81.39 28.17 -1.95
C PRO A 589 82.18 29.03 -2.95
N ILE A 590 82.49 28.51 -4.14
CA ILE A 590 83.35 29.12 -5.15
C ILE A 590 82.64 29.27 -6.53
N CYS A 591 81.45 28.69 -6.73
CA CYS A 591 80.63 28.86 -7.94
C CYS A 591 79.16 28.50 -7.70
N GLN A 592 78.24 29.17 -8.38
CA GLN A 592 76.83 28.79 -8.49
C GLN A 592 76.64 27.96 -9.76
N ASN A 593 75.72 27.01 -9.72
CA ASN A 593 75.33 26.25 -10.90
C ASN A 593 74.57 27.15 -11.89
N GLY A 594 74.60 26.75 -13.15
CA GLY A 594 73.89 27.48 -14.21
C GLY A 594 72.47 26.95 -14.28
N ASP A 595 71.51 27.79 -13.94
CA ASP A 595 70.10 27.49 -13.97
C ASP A 595 69.31 28.76 -14.34
N SER A 596 68.41 28.66 -15.30
CA SER A 596 67.72 29.82 -15.89
C SER A 596 66.28 29.58 -16.32
N ASP A 597 65.91 28.33 -16.52
CA ASP A 597 64.59 27.91 -16.94
C ASP A 597 64.36 26.43 -16.63
N GLU A 598 63.10 26.03 -16.45
CA GLU A 598 62.73 24.63 -16.21
C GLU A 598 61.77 24.13 -17.30
N SER A 599 61.98 22.89 -17.76
CA SER A 599 61.09 22.24 -18.72
C SER A 599 59.95 21.55 -17.99
N VAL A 600 58.75 22.13 -18.07
CA VAL A 600 57.55 21.59 -17.41
C VAL A 600 56.61 20.99 -18.45
N ASP A 601 56.40 19.68 -18.36
CA ASP A 601 55.33 18.98 -19.04
C ASP A 601 54.03 19.17 -18.25
N TRP A 602 52.93 19.44 -18.94
CA TRP A 602 51.62 19.61 -18.32
C TRP A 602 50.55 18.85 -19.10
N THR A 603 49.58 18.31 -18.37
CA THR A 603 48.39 17.65 -18.92
C THR A 603 47.16 18.07 -18.14
N ILE A 604 46.11 18.48 -18.85
CA ILE A 604 44.80 18.80 -18.30
C ILE A 604 43.81 17.74 -18.79
N SER A 605 43.10 17.11 -17.86
CA SER A 605 42.10 16.08 -18.13
C SER A 605 40.78 16.39 -17.46
N LEU A 606 39.67 16.03 -18.09
CA LEU A 606 38.35 15.98 -17.48
C LEU A 606 38.17 14.64 -16.76
N VAL A 607 37.47 14.67 -15.63
CA VAL A 607 37.10 13.48 -14.88
C VAL A 607 35.65 13.14 -15.16
N SER A 608 35.40 11.96 -15.72
CA SER A 608 34.05 11.43 -15.88
C SER A 608 33.77 10.33 -14.87
N LEU A 609 32.52 10.24 -14.42
CA LEU A 609 32.05 9.26 -13.46
C LEU A 609 30.99 8.35 -14.09
N GLU A 610 31.26 7.06 -14.09
CA GLU A 610 30.25 6.03 -14.33
C GLU A 610 29.90 5.38 -13.00
N TYR A 611 28.62 5.36 -12.63
CA TYR A 611 28.18 4.81 -11.34
C TYR A 611 26.91 3.96 -11.47
N THR A 612 26.72 3.08 -10.48
CA THR A 612 25.55 2.23 -10.35
C THR A 612 24.98 2.32 -8.93
N LEU A 613 23.66 2.40 -8.83
CA LEU A 613 22.93 2.43 -7.56
C LEU A 613 22.29 1.07 -7.32
N THR A 614 22.66 0.40 -6.23
CA THR A 614 22.07 -0.88 -5.82
C THR A 614 21.27 -0.71 -4.53
N GLU A 615 19.96 -0.99 -4.56
CA GLU A 615 19.13 -0.99 -3.35
C GLU A 615 19.51 -2.17 -2.44
N ILE A 616 19.91 -1.89 -1.20
CA ILE A 616 20.14 -2.93 -0.19
C ILE A 616 18.80 -3.22 0.50
N LYS A 617 18.20 -4.37 0.18
CA LYS A 617 17.05 -4.91 0.94
C LYS A 617 17.56 -5.44 2.28
N SER A 618 17.17 -4.80 3.39
CA SER A 618 17.40 -5.34 4.75
C SER A 618 16.27 -6.26 5.18
#